data_AF-A0A1I7VDS9-F1
#
_entry.id   AF-A0A1I7VDS9-F1
#
_cell.length_a   1.000
_cell.length_b   1.000
_cell.length_c   1.000
_cell.angle_alpha   90.00
_cell.angle_beta   90.00
_cell.angle_gamma   90.00
#
_symmetry.space_group_name_H-M   'P 1'
#
loop_
_entity.id
_entity.type
_entity.pdbx_description
1 polymer ?
#
loop_
_entity_poly.entity_id
_entity_poly.type
_entity_poly.pdbx_seq_one_letter_code
_entity_poly.pdbx_strand_id
1 'polypeptide(L)'
;MSVDGTIALKNLNNIYNSIHNFIALADKGNGSDIALKLRYLEASLEQLKDSIDSTSDIVGNENYQRAKIADLNRRIALKDAHNSDLNLSANNRNALPIHCMQCNCAILSPNIASFVDAKPFSLPFCRQTQNSTSISAEIINSWWQVERMFDFENIGFTHAHDGVKYLVCANCEDGPVGYLCPVTKAHFVAVCRVKQE
;
A
#
# COMPACT_ATOMS: atom_id res chain seq x y z
N MET A 1 -7.17 -18.40 8.08
CA MET A 1 -7.61 -19.77 7.70
C MET A 1 -9.12 -19.76 7.74
N SER A 2 -9.78 -20.05 6.62
CA SER A 2 -11.24 -19.86 6.45
C SER A 2 -12.00 -20.72 7.46
N VAL A 3 -13.00 -20.11 8.11
CA VAL A 3 -13.88 -20.73 9.11
C VAL A 3 -14.72 -21.85 8.49
N ASP A 4 -14.90 -21.82 7.17
CA ASP A 4 -15.85 -22.64 6.41
C ASP A 4 -15.40 -24.11 6.29
N GLY A 5 -14.10 -24.35 6.08
CA GLY A 5 -13.56 -25.72 5.95
C GLY A 5 -13.68 -26.56 7.23
N THR A 6 -13.77 -25.91 8.39
CA THR A 6 -13.87 -26.59 9.69
C THR A 6 -15.24 -27.25 9.90
N ILE A 7 -16.30 -26.67 9.31
CA ILE A 7 -17.68 -27.14 9.46
C ILE A 7 -17.91 -28.38 8.59
N ALA A 8 -17.48 -28.33 7.32
CA ALA A 8 -17.57 -29.48 6.42
C ALA A 8 -16.82 -30.71 6.97
N LEU A 9 -15.63 -30.50 7.54
CA LEU A 9 -14.84 -31.57 8.16
C LEU A 9 -15.56 -32.22 9.36
N LYS A 10 -16.21 -31.40 10.19
CA LYS A 10 -17.02 -31.88 11.33
C LYS A 10 -18.22 -32.71 10.85
N ASN A 11 -18.91 -32.27 9.81
CA ASN A 11 -20.04 -32.99 9.23
C ASN A 11 -19.61 -34.35 8.64
N LEU A 12 -18.46 -34.40 7.96
CA LEU A 12 -17.89 -35.63 7.44
C LEU A 12 -17.58 -36.65 8.55
N ASN A 13 -17.00 -36.20 9.66
CA ASN A 13 -16.76 -37.07 10.83
C ASN A 13 -18.06 -37.59 11.45
N ASN A 14 -19.11 -36.78 11.49
CA ASN A 14 -20.43 -37.22 11.98
C ASN A 14 -21.04 -38.30 11.09
N ILE A 15 -20.90 -38.16 9.77
CA ILE A 15 -21.34 -39.17 8.79
C ILE A 15 -20.54 -40.47 8.99
N TYR A 16 -19.22 -40.40 9.07
CA TYR A 16 -18.36 -41.56 9.31
C TYR A 16 -18.79 -42.34 10.57
N ASN A 17 -18.98 -41.64 11.69
CA ASN A 17 -19.42 -42.24 12.95
C ASN A 17 -20.84 -42.84 12.85
N SER A 18 -21.71 -42.23 12.05
CA SER A 18 -23.07 -42.73 11.82
C SER A 18 -23.07 -44.02 11.01
N ILE A 19 -22.28 -44.07 9.93
CA ILE A 19 -22.09 -45.27 9.09
C ILE A 19 -21.46 -46.40 9.91
N HIS A 20 -20.42 -46.11 10.70
CA HIS A 20 -19.73 -47.10 11.53
C HIS A 20 -20.68 -47.73 12.57
N ASN A 21 -21.52 -46.92 13.23
CA ASN A 21 -22.53 -47.41 14.16
C ASN A 21 -23.64 -48.21 13.46
N PHE A 22 -24.03 -47.80 12.27
CA PHE A 22 -25.03 -48.51 11.48
C PHE A 22 -24.57 -49.93 11.13
N ILE A 23 -23.34 -50.08 10.61
CA ILE A 23 -22.75 -51.39 10.26
C ILE A 23 -22.74 -52.31 11.49
N ALA A 24 -22.26 -51.80 12.64
CA ALA A 24 -22.18 -52.57 13.88
C ALA A 24 -23.55 -53.05 14.42
N LEU A 25 -24.64 -52.37 14.08
CA LEU A 25 -26.01 -52.74 14.47
C LEU A 25 -26.66 -53.68 13.46
N ALA A 26 -26.39 -53.48 12.17
CA ALA A 26 -26.82 -54.39 11.11
C ALA A 26 -26.25 -55.81 11.32
N ASP A 27 -24.97 -55.92 11.71
CA ASP A 27 -24.32 -57.19 12.03
C ASP A 27 -24.95 -57.90 13.24
N LYS A 28 -25.64 -57.15 14.12
CA LYS A 28 -26.30 -57.68 15.33
C LYS A 28 -27.79 -57.96 15.14
N GLY A 29 -28.37 -57.70 13.96
CA GLY A 29 -29.76 -58.04 13.62
C GLY A 29 -30.85 -57.14 14.21
N ASN A 30 -30.52 -55.94 14.70
CA ASN A 30 -31.47 -55.06 15.40
C ASN A 30 -32.27 -54.15 14.43
N GLY A 31 -33.25 -54.73 13.73
CA GLY A 31 -33.95 -54.09 12.60
C GLY A 31 -34.67 -52.76 12.86
N SER A 32 -35.19 -52.53 14.09
CA SER A 32 -35.87 -51.28 14.45
C SER A 32 -34.92 -50.09 14.65
N ASP A 33 -33.66 -50.34 15.07
CA ASP A 33 -32.63 -49.30 15.20
C ASP A 33 -32.09 -48.84 13.85
N ILE A 34 -32.04 -49.74 12.88
CA ILE A 34 -31.51 -49.52 11.53
C ILE A 34 -32.27 -48.39 10.82
N ALA A 35 -33.60 -48.39 10.86
CA ALA A 35 -34.43 -47.38 10.20
C ALA A 35 -34.29 -45.97 10.82
N LEU A 36 -34.05 -45.87 12.14
CA LEU A 36 -33.82 -44.60 12.82
C LEU A 36 -32.43 -44.05 12.46
N LYS A 37 -31.42 -44.92 12.39
CA LYS A 37 -30.04 -44.54 12.06
C LYS A 37 -29.87 -44.15 10.59
N LEU A 38 -30.62 -44.75 9.66
CA LEU A 38 -30.67 -44.31 8.27
C LEU A 38 -31.19 -42.88 8.13
N ARG A 39 -32.26 -42.53 8.86
CA ARG A 39 -32.78 -41.15 8.89
C ARG A 39 -31.77 -40.15 9.47
N TYR A 40 -30.99 -40.56 10.47
CA TYR A 40 -29.92 -39.72 11.03
C TYR A 40 -28.77 -39.51 10.04
N LEU A 41 -28.40 -40.55 9.29
CA LEU A 41 -27.40 -40.46 8.22
C LEU A 41 -27.86 -39.52 7.10
N GLU A 42 -29.11 -39.63 6.67
CA GLU A 42 -29.73 -38.76 5.67
C GLU A 42 -29.70 -37.29 6.10
N ALA A 43 -30.09 -37.00 7.36
CA ALA A 43 -30.00 -35.65 7.91
C ALA A 43 -28.55 -35.12 7.99
N SER A 44 -27.58 -35.99 8.29
CA SER A 44 -26.16 -35.63 8.33
C SER A 44 -25.59 -35.33 6.93
N LEU A 45 -26.07 -36.05 5.91
CA LEU A 45 -25.72 -35.81 4.51
C LEU A 45 -26.29 -34.48 4.00
N GLU A 46 -27.53 -34.14 4.36
CA GLU A 46 -28.12 -32.85 3.98
C GLU A 46 -27.36 -31.68 4.63
N GLN A 47 -26.98 -31.80 5.91
CA GLN A 47 -26.16 -30.81 6.59
C GLN A 47 -24.76 -30.65 5.97
N LEU A 48 -24.16 -31.74 5.46
CA LEU A 48 -22.89 -31.65 4.74
C LEU A 48 -23.07 -30.92 3.40
N LYS A 49 -24.12 -31.22 2.64
CA LYS A 49 -24.43 -30.57 1.37
C LYS A 49 -24.63 -29.07 1.55
N ASP A 50 -25.46 -28.65 2.50
CA ASP A 50 -25.66 -27.23 2.81
C ASP A 50 -24.35 -26.53 3.21
N SER A 51 -23.51 -27.21 4.01
CA SER A 51 -22.21 -26.67 4.38
C SER A 51 -21.28 -26.50 3.18
N ILE A 52 -21.30 -27.43 2.23
CA ILE A 52 -20.50 -27.36 1.00
C ILE A 52 -21.00 -26.23 0.11
N ASP A 53 -22.31 -26.09 -0.08
CA ASP A 53 -22.92 -25.01 -0.87
C ASP A 53 -22.67 -23.62 -0.26
N SER A 54 -22.56 -23.54 1.07
CA SER A 54 -22.23 -22.30 1.80
C SER A 54 -20.73 -21.95 1.78
N THR A 55 -19.86 -22.89 1.39
CA THR A 55 -18.42 -22.60 1.26
C THR A 55 -18.25 -21.57 0.16
N SER A 56 -17.58 -20.46 0.47
CA SER A 56 -17.36 -19.38 -0.49
C SER A 56 -16.73 -19.91 -1.80
N ASP A 57 -17.32 -19.52 -2.95
CA ASP A 57 -16.81 -19.91 -4.28
C ASP A 57 -15.36 -19.41 -4.44
N ILE A 58 -14.43 -20.37 -4.39
CA ILE A 58 -12.99 -20.14 -4.52
C ILE A 58 -12.69 -19.46 -5.86
N VAL A 59 -13.45 -19.76 -6.93
CA VAL A 59 -13.23 -19.23 -8.27
C VAL A 59 -13.68 -17.77 -8.38
N GLY A 60 -14.83 -17.42 -7.81
CA GLY A 60 -15.30 -16.03 -7.72
C GLY A 60 -14.33 -15.13 -6.95
N ASN A 61 -13.79 -15.64 -5.83
CA ASN A 61 -12.77 -14.93 -5.04
C ASN A 61 -11.45 -14.78 -5.81
N GLU A 62 -11.04 -15.80 -6.57
CA GLU A 62 -9.83 -15.75 -7.41
C GLU A 62 -9.93 -14.63 -8.47
N ASN A 63 -11.04 -14.55 -9.20
CA ASN A 63 -11.24 -13.52 -10.22
C ASN A 63 -11.20 -12.10 -9.64
N TYR A 64 -11.86 -11.89 -8.50
CA TYR A 64 -11.83 -10.61 -7.78
C TYR A 64 -10.41 -10.26 -7.32
N GLN A 65 -9.69 -11.21 -6.75
CA GLN A 65 -8.31 -11.01 -6.31
C GLN A 65 -7.37 -10.72 -7.48
N ARG A 66 -7.50 -11.44 -8.60
CA ARG A 66 -6.74 -11.20 -9.83
C ARG A 66 -6.98 -9.79 -10.38
N ALA A 67 -8.24 -9.33 -10.41
CA ALA A 67 -8.57 -7.97 -10.83
C ALA A 67 -7.93 -6.91 -9.91
N LYS A 68 -7.97 -7.12 -8.59
CA LYS A 68 -7.35 -6.22 -7.61
C LYS A 68 -5.82 -6.19 -7.75
N ILE A 69 -5.17 -7.34 -7.95
CA ILE A 69 -3.73 -7.44 -8.20
C ILE A 69 -3.35 -6.72 -9.50
N ALA A 70 -4.13 -6.90 -10.57
CA ALA A 70 -3.89 -6.23 -11.84
C ALA A 70 -3.98 -4.71 -11.72
N ASP A 71 -4.95 -4.19 -10.97
CA ASP A 71 -5.06 -2.74 -10.71
C ASP A 71 -3.86 -2.21 -9.90
N LEU A 72 -3.45 -2.92 -8.85
CA LEU A 72 -2.27 -2.54 -8.07
C LEU A 72 -0.99 -2.53 -8.91
N ASN A 73 -0.79 -3.55 -9.74
CA ASN A 73 0.36 -3.61 -10.65
C ASN A 73 0.35 -2.46 -11.67
N ARG A 74 -0.84 -2.07 -12.17
CA ARG A 74 -0.97 -0.88 -13.04
C ARG A 74 -0.53 0.39 -12.32
N ARG A 75 -0.95 0.58 -11.07
CA ARG A 75 -0.56 1.76 -10.27
C ARG A 75 0.94 1.79 -9.98
N ILE A 76 1.55 0.63 -9.72
CA ILE A 76 3.00 0.49 -9.54
C ILE A 76 3.72 0.89 -10.83
N ALA A 77 3.31 0.35 -11.98
CA ALA A 77 3.93 0.69 -13.27
C ALA A 77 3.85 2.20 -13.59
N LEU A 78 2.74 2.87 -13.28
CA LEU A 78 2.61 4.32 -13.43
C LEU A 78 3.55 5.09 -12.49
N LYS A 79 3.73 4.61 -11.25
CA LYS A 79 4.66 5.20 -10.29
C LYS A 79 6.12 4.99 -10.69
N ASP A 80 6.45 3.82 -11.22
CA ASP A 80 7.78 3.49 -11.71
C ASP A 80 8.14 4.29 -12.96
N ALA A 81 7.18 4.49 -13.89
CA ALA A 81 7.38 5.36 -15.04
C ALA A 81 7.65 6.82 -14.64
N HIS A 82 7.04 7.30 -13.55
CA HIS A 82 7.32 8.64 -13.02
C HIS A 82 8.70 8.71 -12.31
N ASN A 83 9.21 7.58 -11.81
CA ASN A 83 10.53 7.50 -11.19
C ASN A 83 11.65 7.22 -12.21
N SER A 84 11.36 6.64 -13.38
CA SER A 84 12.38 6.28 -14.39
C SER A 84 13.04 7.49 -15.08
N ASP A 85 12.49 8.69 -14.92
CA ASP A 85 13.09 9.93 -15.42
C ASP A 85 14.16 10.52 -14.46
N LEU A 86 14.41 9.86 -13.33
CA LEU A 86 15.43 10.27 -12.37
C LEU A 86 16.85 10.02 -12.90
N ASN A 87 17.57 11.10 -13.18
CA ASN A 87 18.97 11.03 -13.59
C ASN A 87 19.85 10.88 -12.35
N LEU A 88 20.26 9.65 -12.05
CA LEU A 88 21.11 9.28 -10.92
C LEU A 88 22.55 9.01 -11.35
N SER A 89 23.50 9.44 -10.53
CA SER A 89 24.91 9.07 -10.69
C SER A 89 25.20 7.72 -10.06
N ALA A 90 26.41 7.19 -10.26
CA ALA A 90 26.84 5.89 -9.73
C ALA A 90 26.71 5.76 -8.20
N ASN A 91 26.67 6.88 -7.46
CA ASN A 91 26.53 6.91 -6.01
C ASN A 91 25.10 7.19 -5.52
N ASN A 92 24.09 6.98 -6.37
CA ASN A 92 22.68 7.28 -6.07
C ASN A 92 22.45 8.77 -5.71
N ARG A 93 23.19 9.67 -6.37
CA ARG A 93 23.05 11.12 -6.23
C ARG A 93 22.48 11.74 -7.50
N ASN A 94 22.03 13.00 -7.44
CA ASN A 94 21.57 13.70 -8.64
C ASN A 94 22.69 13.81 -9.69
N ALA A 95 22.56 13.16 -10.84
CA ALA A 95 23.56 13.23 -11.91
C ALA A 95 23.57 14.59 -12.62
N LEU A 96 22.39 15.21 -12.71
CA LEU A 96 22.16 16.50 -13.35
C LEU A 96 21.91 17.59 -12.29
N PRO A 97 22.10 18.88 -12.64
CA PRO A 97 21.70 19.97 -11.78
C PRO A 97 20.19 19.93 -11.53
N ILE A 98 19.76 20.49 -10.40
CA ILE A 98 18.34 20.58 -10.04
C ILE A 98 17.91 22.04 -10.11
N HIS A 99 16.85 22.31 -10.84
CA HIS A 99 16.30 23.63 -11.09
C HIS A 99 14.87 23.78 -10.55
N CYS A 100 14.48 25.02 -10.25
CA CYS A 100 13.10 25.38 -9.95
C CYS A 100 12.19 25.12 -11.17
N MET A 101 11.06 24.45 -10.99
CA MET A 101 10.10 24.20 -12.09
C MET A 101 9.46 25.46 -12.67
N GLN A 102 9.36 26.55 -11.89
CA GLN A 102 8.68 27.78 -12.33
C GLN A 102 9.60 28.78 -13.01
N CYS A 103 10.76 29.07 -12.42
CA CYS A 103 11.67 30.11 -12.91
C CYS A 103 13.02 29.59 -13.42
N ASN A 104 13.24 28.28 -13.38
CA ASN A 104 14.46 27.61 -13.82
C ASN A 104 15.77 28.03 -13.11
N CYS A 105 15.70 28.75 -11.99
CA CYS A 105 16.91 29.07 -11.22
C CYS A 105 17.55 27.78 -10.66
N ALA A 106 18.88 27.74 -10.58
CA ALA A 106 19.61 26.60 -10.04
C ALA A 106 19.32 26.44 -8.54
N ILE A 107 18.93 25.25 -8.11
CA ILE A 107 18.70 24.91 -6.69
C ILE A 107 19.87 24.07 -6.16
N LEU A 108 20.35 23.09 -6.93
CA LEU A 108 21.49 22.24 -6.55
C LEU A 108 22.38 21.95 -7.76
N SER A 109 23.69 21.93 -7.50
CA SER A 109 24.68 21.41 -8.42
C SER A 109 24.64 19.87 -8.52
N PRO A 110 25.18 19.25 -9.58
CA PRO A 110 25.31 17.80 -9.69
C PRO A 110 26.05 17.14 -8.51
N ASN A 111 25.66 15.91 -8.17
CA ASN A 111 26.28 15.04 -7.15
C ASN A 111 26.27 15.59 -5.71
N ILE A 112 25.38 16.52 -5.41
CA ILE A 112 25.22 17.10 -4.08
C ILE A 112 24.19 16.33 -3.25
N ALA A 113 23.05 15.99 -3.84
CA ALA A 113 21.92 15.41 -3.13
C ALA A 113 21.83 13.91 -3.36
N SER A 114 21.54 13.17 -2.29
CA SER A 114 21.32 11.73 -2.33
C SER A 114 19.83 11.42 -2.54
N PHE A 115 19.52 10.45 -3.38
CA PHE A 115 18.13 10.02 -3.59
C PHE A 115 17.63 9.19 -2.41
N VAL A 116 16.41 9.49 -1.95
CA VAL A 116 15.71 8.79 -0.86
C VAL A 116 14.29 8.50 -1.30
N ASP A 117 13.92 7.23 -1.36
CA ASP A 117 12.57 6.76 -1.63
C ASP A 117 11.88 6.23 -0.36
N ALA A 118 10.65 5.73 -0.53
CA ALA A 118 9.84 5.11 0.53
C ALA A 118 9.73 5.95 1.83
N LYS A 119 9.86 7.27 1.72
CA LYS A 119 9.82 8.20 2.86
C LYS A 119 8.57 9.09 2.78
N PRO A 120 7.42 8.64 3.30
CA PRO A 120 6.19 9.42 3.24
C PRO A 120 6.31 10.68 4.11
N PHE A 121 6.02 11.84 3.52
CA PHE A 121 5.85 13.09 4.25
C PHE A 121 4.76 13.94 3.59
N SER A 122 3.88 14.53 4.42
CA SER A 122 2.78 15.38 3.98
C SER A 122 3.31 16.78 3.68
N LEU A 123 3.46 17.13 2.41
CA LEU A 123 3.95 18.43 1.96
C LEU A 123 2.77 19.29 1.49
N PRO A 124 2.57 20.51 2.03
CA PRO A 124 1.53 21.42 1.57
C PRO A 124 1.62 21.66 0.07
N PHE A 125 0.51 21.78 -0.65
CA PHE A 125 0.54 22.18 -2.06
C PHE A 125 1.16 23.57 -2.23
N CYS A 126 1.88 23.80 -3.33
CA CYS A 126 2.49 25.10 -3.62
C CYS A 126 1.47 26.23 -3.71
N ARG A 127 0.24 25.91 -4.14
CA ARG A 127 -0.89 26.83 -4.18
C ARG A 127 -1.99 26.31 -3.28
N GLN A 128 -2.35 27.12 -2.29
CA GLN A 128 -3.50 26.87 -1.43
C GLN A 128 -4.74 27.54 -2.04
N THR A 129 -5.91 26.94 -1.86
CA THR A 129 -7.18 27.55 -2.23
C THR A 129 -7.46 28.75 -1.34
N GLN A 130 -7.80 29.89 -1.94
CA GLN A 130 -8.19 31.07 -1.17
C GLN A 130 -9.45 30.76 -0.34
N ASN A 131 -9.46 31.14 0.93
CA ASN A 131 -10.53 30.92 1.91
C ASN A 131 -10.71 29.50 2.46
N SER A 132 -9.76 28.58 2.28
CA SER A 132 -9.80 27.30 3.02
C SER A 132 -9.32 27.49 4.46
N THR A 133 -10.05 26.91 5.41
CA THR A 133 -9.65 26.84 6.83
C THR A 133 -8.60 25.75 7.11
N SER A 134 -8.29 24.92 6.11
CA SER A 134 -7.30 23.85 6.20
C SER A 134 -6.24 23.97 5.11
N ILE A 135 -5.02 23.57 5.45
CA ILE A 135 -3.90 23.47 4.51
C ILE A 135 -4.05 22.15 3.76
N SER A 136 -4.22 22.25 2.45
CA SER A 136 -4.24 21.09 1.57
C SER A 136 -2.81 20.64 1.29
N ALA A 137 -2.56 19.33 1.40
CA ALA A 137 -1.25 18.72 1.27
C ALA A 137 -1.30 17.39 0.51
N GLU A 138 -0.16 16.96 -0.01
CA GLU A 138 0.03 15.67 -0.65
C GLU A 138 1.12 14.85 0.03
N ILE A 139 1.01 13.52 -0.05
CA ILE A 139 2.03 12.61 0.48
C ILE A 139 3.08 12.37 -0.59
N ILE A 140 4.29 12.87 -0.34
CA ILE A 140 5.46 12.68 -1.20
C ILE A 140 6.34 11.58 -0.59
N ASN A 141 6.87 10.71 -1.46
CA ASN A 141 7.65 9.55 -1.04
C ASN A 141 9.11 9.57 -1.55
N SER A 142 9.40 10.36 -2.58
CA SER A 142 10.68 10.41 -3.26
C SER A 142 11.31 11.80 -3.10
N TRP A 143 12.54 11.82 -2.60
CA TRP A 143 13.22 13.04 -2.16
C TRP A 143 14.68 13.07 -2.59
N TRP A 144 15.18 14.28 -2.79
CA TRP A 144 16.59 14.61 -2.75
C TRP A 144 16.97 15.04 -1.35
N GLN A 145 17.81 14.26 -0.67
CA GLN A 145 18.35 14.59 0.63
C GLN A 145 19.63 15.41 0.48
N VAL A 146 19.67 16.57 1.14
CA VAL A 146 20.83 17.46 1.21
C VAL A 146 21.24 17.62 2.67
N GLU A 147 22.52 17.38 2.96
CA GLU A 147 23.03 17.36 4.32
C GLU A 147 23.19 18.78 4.89
N ARG A 148 23.77 19.72 4.13
CA ARG A 148 24.10 21.06 4.62
C ARG A 148 23.38 22.13 3.84
N MET A 149 22.98 23.21 4.53
CA MET A 149 22.28 24.33 3.90
C MET A 149 23.12 25.05 2.84
N PHE A 150 24.45 25.03 2.99
CA PHE A 150 25.39 25.70 2.08
C PHE A 150 25.64 24.94 0.78
N ASP A 151 25.09 23.72 0.66
CA ASP A 151 25.16 22.95 -0.56
C ASP A 151 24.08 23.37 -1.58
N PHE A 152 23.13 24.25 -1.18
CA PHE A 152 22.14 24.84 -2.07
C PHE A 152 22.66 26.10 -2.77
N GLU A 153 22.23 26.30 -4.01
CA GLU A 153 22.53 27.49 -4.80
C GLU A 153 21.49 28.61 -4.54
N ASN A 154 20.20 28.37 -4.86
CA ASN A 154 19.12 29.36 -4.70
C ASN A 154 17.89 28.78 -4.00
N ILE A 155 18.00 28.56 -2.68
CA ILE A 155 16.89 28.09 -1.84
C ILE A 155 16.56 29.07 -0.71
N GLY A 156 15.27 29.28 -0.46
CA GLY A 156 14.74 30.01 0.68
C GLY A 156 14.13 29.08 1.72
N PHE A 157 14.02 29.57 2.95
CA PHE A 157 13.37 28.86 4.06
C PHE A 157 12.19 29.68 4.59
N THR A 158 11.04 29.04 4.77
CA THR A 158 9.90 29.70 5.41
C THR A 158 10.14 29.90 6.90
N HIS A 159 9.31 30.74 7.52
CA HIS A 159 9.11 30.66 8.96
C HIS A 159 8.61 29.27 9.36
N ALA A 160 8.96 28.84 10.57
CA ALA A 160 8.52 27.55 11.07
C ALA A 160 7.01 27.60 11.37
N HIS A 161 6.26 26.65 10.80
CA HIS A 161 4.87 26.39 11.14
C HIS A 161 4.78 24.99 11.71
N ASP A 162 4.22 24.83 12.91
CA ASP A 162 4.21 23.56 13.66
C ASP A 162 5.60 22.90 13.78
N GLY A 163 6.64 23.72 13.92
CA GLY A 163 8.02 23.25 14.06
C GLY A 163 8.69 22.78 12.77
N VAL A 164 8.00 22.87 11.62
CA VAL A 164 8.55 22.53 10.31
C VAL A 164 8.87 23.80 9.53
N LYS A 165 10.09 23.88 8.99
CA LYS A 165 10.46 24.89 7.98
C LYS A 165 10.34 24.26 6.60
N TYR A 166 9.73 24.96 5.68
CA TYR A 166 9.63 24.53 4.29
C TYR A 166 10.68 25.23 3.43
N LEU A 167 11.06 24.56 2.35
CA LEU A 167 11.99 25.06 1.36
C LEU A 167 11.20 25.68 0.21
N VAL A 168 11.59 26.87 -0.23
CA VAL A 168 10.98 27.58 -1.36
C VAL A 168 12.05 28.02 -2.35
N CYS A 169 11.69 28.29 -3.59
CA CYS A 169 12.62 28.90 -4.53
C CYS A 169 13.05 30.30 -4.04
N ALA A 170 14.36 30.58 -3.96
CA ALA A 170 14.82 31.90 -3.52
C ALA A 170 14.58 33.02 -4.55
N ASN A 171 14.35 32.67 -5.82
CA ASN A 171 14.20 33.65 -6.90
C ASN A 171 12.73 34.04 -7.16
N CYS A 172 11.82 33.06 -7.20
CA CYS A 172 10.41 33.30 -7.51
C CYS A 172 9.45 33.01 -6.35
N GLU A 173 9.98 32.60 -5.20
CA GLU A 173 9.24 32.25 -3.98
C GLU A 173 8.21 31.12 -4.13
N ASP A 174 8.10 30.49 -5.31
CA ASP A 174 7.24 29.33 -5.50
C ASP A 174 7.70 28.16 -4.64
N GLY A 175 6.74 27.55 -3.96
CA GLY A 175 6.98 26.43 -3.06
C GLY A 175 5.77 26.16 -2.17
N PRO A 176 5.86 25.16 -1.28
CA PRO A 176 7.12 24.56 -0.86
C PRO A 176 7.66 23.51 -1.85
N VAL A 177 8.96 23.57 -2.18
CA VAL A 177 9.64 22.54 -2.97
C VAL A 177 10.21 21.42 -2.09
N GLY A 178 10.19 21.59 -0.77
CA GLY A 178 10.75 20.65 0.19
C GLY A 178 10.56 21.07 1.63
N TYR A 179 11.24 20.39 2.55
CA TYR A 179 11.21 20.70 3.98
C TYR A 179 12.54 20.41 4.68
N LEU A 180 12.76 21.07 5.81
CA LEU A 180 13.82 20.76 6.76
C LEU A 180 13.28 19.79 7.82
N CYS A 181 13.85 18.60 7.93
CA CYS A 181 13.43 17.64 8.93
C CYS A 181 13.76 18.15 10.34
N PRO A 182 12.76 18.27 11.24
CA PRO A 182 12.99 18.81 12.58
C PRO A 182 13.89 17.92 13.43
N VAL A 183 13.92 16.61 13.14
CA VAL A 183 14.69 15.59 13.88
C VAL A 183 16.12 15.49 13.36
N THR A 184 16.31 15.12 12.09
CA THR A 184 17.65 14.86 11.55
C THR A 184 18.40 16.12 11.12
N LYS A 185 17.70 17.26 11.01
CA LYS A 185 18.20 18.51 10.43
C LYS A 185 18.67 18.39 8.97
N ALA A 186 18.37 17.26 8.31
CA ALA A 186 18.58 17.10 6.88
C ALA A 186 17.48 17.80 6.10
N HIS A 187 17.82 18.26 4.90
CA HIS A 187 16.93 18.95 3.99
C HIS A 187 16.42 17.96 2.96
N PHE A 188 15.13 17.97 2.67
CA PHE A 188 14.50 17.07 1.71
C PHE A 188 13.78 17.90 0.65
N VAL A 189 14.21 17.79 -0.60
CA VAL A 189 13.58 18.42 -1.77
C VAL A 189 12.75 17.38 -2.50
N ALA A 190 11.48 17.68 -2.76
CA ALA A 190 10.57 16.75 -3.42
C ALA A 190 10.96 16.58 -4.89
N VAL A 191 11.17 15.34 -5.33
CA VAL A 191 11.55 15.03 -6.71
C VAL A 191 10.55 15.60 -7.71
N CYS A 192 9.24 15.45 -7.44
CA CYS A 192 8.16 15.89 -8.32
C CYS A 192 7.93 17.42 -8.36
N ARG A 193 8.68 18.21 -7.58
CA ARG A 193 8.53 19.68 -7.51
C ARG A 193 9.75 20.45 -8.02
N VAL A 194 10.69 19.74 -8.63
CA VAL A 194 11.92 20.29 -9.22
C VAL A 194 12.21 19.61 -10.55
N LYS A 195 13.09 20.22 -11.35
CA LYS A 195 13.50 19.71 -12.66
C LYS A 195 14.96 19.31 -12.65
N GLN A 196 15.33 18.20 -13.30
CA GLN A 196 16.73 17.82 -13.53
C GLN A 196 17.12 18.12 -14.97
N GLU A 197 17.89 19.17 -15.21
CA GLU A 197 18.40 19.57 -16.54
C GLU A 197 19.72 20.34 -16.43
#